data_AF-A0A7W0MRR8-F1
#
_entry.id   AF-A0A7W0MRR8-F1
#
_cell.length_a   1.000
_cell.length_b   1.000
_cell.length_c   1.000
_cell.angle_alpha   90.00
_cell.angle_beta   90.00
_cell.angle_gamma   90.00
#
_symmetry.space_group_name_H-M   'P 1'
#
loop_
_entity.id
_entity.type
_entity.pdbx_description
1 polymer ?
#
loop_
_entity_poly.entity_id
_entity_poly.type
_entity_poly.pdbx_seq_one_letter_code
_entity_poly.pdbx_strand_id
1 'polypeptide(L)' 'MQPLFEHRLEIAGFRTHALELEGDGPPLLLLHGFADSADTWRLALDRLGRRDRRALALD' A
#
# COMPACT_ATOMS: atom_id res chain seq x y z
N MET A 1 1.37 -14.51 -6.98
CA MET A 1 0.64 -13.40 -6.32
C MET A 1 1.60 -12.85 -5.29
N GLN A 2 1.96 -11.57 -5.40
CA GLN A 2 2.90 -10.97 -4.45
C GLN A 2 2.25 -10.91 -3.04
N PRO A 3 2.99 -11.25 -1.97
CA PRO A 3 2.48 -11.13 -0.62
C PRO A 3 2.24 -9.64 -0.28
N LEU A 4 1.15 -9.37 0.43
CA LEU A 4 0.87 -8.05 0.98
C LEU A 4 1.54 -7.94 2.36
N PHE A 5 2.48 -7.03 2.50
CA PHE A 5 3.15 -6.74 3.77
C PHE A 5 2.40 -5.64 4.50
N GLU A 6 2.17 -5.86 5.78
CA GLU A 6 1.56 -4.88 6.67
C GLU A 6 2.57 -4.49 7.73
N HIS A 7 2.93 -3.20 7.79
CA HIS A 7 3.97 -2.71 8.69
C HIS A 7 3.77 -1.23 9.06
N ARG A 8 4.70 -0.68 9.84
CA ARG A 8 4.73 0.76 10.16
C ARG A 8 5.98 1.41 9.60
N LEU A 9 5.81 2.58 9.01
CA LEU A 9 6.89 3.42 8.49
C LEU A 9 7.04 4.67 9.34
N GLU A 10 8.27 5.15 9.47
CA GLU A 10 8.57 6.47 10.00
C GLU A 10 8.93 7.41 8.84
N ILE A 11 8.09 8.43 8.60
CA ILE A 11 8.23 9.37 7.50
C ILE A 11 8.14 10.79 8.08
N ALA A 12 9.19 11.59 7.87
CA ALA A 12 9.28 12.95 8.41
C ALA A 12 8.99 13.06 9.94
N GLY A 13 9.36 12.02 10.71
CA GLY A 13 9.13 11.95 12.16
C GLY A 13 7.73 11.47 12.56
N PHE A 14 6.87 11.11 11.62
CA PHE A 14 5.54 10.56 11.88
C PHE A 14 5.53 9.05 11.61
N ARG A 15 4.92 8.30 12.53
CA ARG A 15 4.68 6.86 12.35
C ARG A 15 3.33 6.65 11.68
N THR A 16 3.33 6.09 10.48
CA THR A 16 2.11 5.73 9.72
C THR A 16 2.05 4.21 9.50
N HIS A 17 0.83 3.67 9.36
CA HIS A 17 0.58 2.28 8.95
C HIS A 17 0.70 2.18 7.42
N ALA A 18 1.22 1.05 6.96
CA ALA A 18 1.49 0.82 5.55
C ALA A 18 1.06 -0.58 5.13
N LEU A 19 0.39 -0.65 3.97
CA LEU A 19 0.18 -1.86 3.21
C LEU A 19 1.05 -1.80 1.95
N GLU A 20 2.00 -2.72 1.81
CA GLU A 20 3.00 -2.70 0.75
C GLU A 20 2.98 -3.98 -0.09
N LEU A 21 3.01 -3.79 -1.40
CA LEU A 21 3.24 -4.83 -2.40
C LEU A 21 4.58 -4.60 -3.07
N GLU A 22 5.40 -5.64 -3.06
CA GLU A 22 6.51 -5.76 -3.99
C GLU A 22 6.01 -6.02 -5.41
N GLY A 23 6.90 -5.88 -6.39
CA GLY A 23 6.62 -6.10 -7.80
C GLY A 23 7.44 -5.17 -8.70
N ASP A 24 7.11 -5.19 -9.99
CA ASP A 24 7.86 -4.51 -11.03
C ASP A 24 7.25 -3.15 -11.44
N GLY A 25 8.12 -2.30 -12.00
CA GLY A 25 7.79 -1.00 -12.56
C GLY A 25 7.65 0.12 -11.52
N PRO A 26 7.14 1.30 -11.94
CA PRO A 26 7.01 2.44 -11.06
C PRO A 26 6.04 2.16 -9.89
N PRO A 27 6.41 2.53 -8.65
CA PRO A 27 5.54 2.32 -7.49
C PRO A 27 4.30 3.20 -7.58
N LEU A 28 3.16 2.63 -7.21
CA LEU A 28 1.91 3.35 -7.04
C LEU A 28 1.72 3.70 -5.56
N LEU A 29 1.55 4.99 -5.26
CA LEU A 29 1.18 5.45 -3.91
C LEU A 29 -0.34 5.67 -3.87
N LEU A 30 -1.00 5.03 -2.90
CA LEU A 30 -2.44 5.11 -2.69
C LEU A 30 -2.72 5.85 -1.37
N LEU A 31 -3.46 6.94 -1.46
CA LEU A 31 -3.84 7.78 -0.33
C LEU A 31 -5.36 7.73 -0.19
N HIS A 32 -5.84 7.40 1.01
CA HIS A 32 -7.27 7.30 1.28
C HIS A 32 -7.92 8.67 1.46
N GLY A 33 -9.25 8.68 1.49
CA GLY A 33 -10.05 9.88 1.70
C GLY A 33 -10.23 10.26 3.17
N PHE A 34 -11.06 11.26 3.43
CA PHE A 34 -11.43 11.64 4.80
C PHE A 34 -12.15 10.49 5.52
N ALA A 35 -11.80 10.28 6.81
CA ALA A 35 -12.39 9.26 7.68
C ALA A 35 -12.26 7.81 7.15
N ASP A 36 -11.15 7.51 6.50
CA ASP A 36 -10.83 6.21 5.90
C ASP A 36 -9.41 5.76 6.35
N SER A 37 -8.93 4.62 5.86
CA SER A 37 -7.58 4.08 6.13
C SER A 37 -6.96 3.41 4.90
N ALA A 38 -5.71 2.96 5.02
CA ALA A 38 -5.03 2.15 4.00
C ALA A 38 -5.83 0.90 3.60
N ASP A 39 -6.66 0.36 4.50
CA ASP A 39 -7.43 -0.87 4.28
C ASP A 39 -8.45 -0.78 3.15
N THR A 40 -8.96 0.43 2.84
CA THR A 40 -9.88 0.63 1.71
C THR A 40 -9.28 0.17 0.38
N TRP A 41 -7.96 0.13 0.27
CA TRP A 41 -7.27 -0.29 -0.93
C TRP A 41 -7.03 -1.80 -1.06
N ARG A 42 -7.37 -2.64 -0.07
CA ARG A 42 -7.04 -4.08 -0.09
C ARG A 42 -7.50 -4.81 -1.36
N LEU A 43 -8.68 -4.50 -1.89
CA LEU A 43 -9.17 -5.11 -3.14
C LEU A 43 -8.42 -4.59 -4.38
N ALA A 44 -7.99 -3.33 -4.39
CA ALA A 44 -7.16 -2.78 -5.46
C ALA A 44 -5.75 -3.39 -5.40
N LEU A 45 -5.18 -3.52 -4.20
CA LEU A 45 -3.89 -4.15 -3.94
C LEU A 45 -3.90 -5.62 -4.41
N ASP A 46 -4.92 -6.42 -4.10
CA ASP A 46 -5.04 -7.79 -4.64
C ASP A 46 -4.97 -7.81 -6.18
N ARG A 47 -5.67 -6.89 -6.87
CA ARG A 47 -5.65 -6.80 -8.34
C ARG A 47 -4.29 -6.38 -8.89
N LEU A 48 -3.55 -5.54 -8.17
CA LEU A 48 -2.20 -5.09 -8.50
C LEU A 48 -1.17 -6.19 -8.27
N GLY A 49 -1.24 -6.91 -7.14
CA GLY A 49 -0.36 -8.03 -6.82
C GLY A 49 -0.52 -9.23 -7.76
N ARG A 50 -1.69 -9.39 -8.41
CA ARG A 50 -1.90 -10.35 -9.51
C ARG A 50 -1.25 -9.93 -10.84
N ARG A 51 -0.89 -8.65 -10.98
CA ARG A 51 -0.22 -8.08 -12.16
C ARG A 51 1.24 -7.73 -11.89
N ASP A 52 1.77 -8.22 -10.76
CA ASP A 52 3.15 -7.96 -10.33
C ASP A 52 3.49 -6.46 -10.27
N ARG A 53 2.55 -5.65 -9.77
CA ARG A 53 2.71 -4.20 -9.65
C ARG A 53 3.12 -3.82 -8.24
N ARG A 54 4.20 -3.05 -8.14
CA ARG A 54 4.62 -2.41 -6.88
C ARG A 54 3.62 -1.35 -6.43
N ALA A 55 3.21 -1.40 -5.17
CA ALA A 55 2.26 -0.44 -4.60
C ALA A 55 2.45 -0.24 -3.10
N LEU A 56 2.09 0.95 -2.59
CA LEU A 56 2.10 1.31 -1.18
C LEU A 56 0.81 2.08 -0.86
N ALA A 57 0.05 1.64 0.14
CA ALA A 57 -1.07 2.38 0.71
C ALA A 57 -0.71 2.82 2.14
N LEU A 58 -0.94 4.09 2.46
CA LEU A 58 -0.63 4.71 3.76
C LEU A 58 -1.90 5.15 4.47
N ASP A 59 -1.86 5.13 5.80
CA ASP A 59 -2.75 5.89 6.70
C ASP A 59 -2.35 7.38 6.80
#